data_AF-A0A2M8PR61-F1
#
_entry.id   AF-A0A2M8PR61-F1
#
_cell.length_a   1.000
_cell.length_b   1.000
_cell.length_c   1.000
_cell.angle_alpha   90.00
_cell.angle_beta   90.00
_cell.angle_gamma   90.00
#
_symmetry.space_group_name_H-M   'P 1'
#
loop_
_entity.id
_entity.type
_entity.pdbx_description
1 polymer ?
#
loop_
_entity_poly.entity_id
_entity_poly.type
_entity_poly.pdbx_seq_one_letter_code
_entity_poly.pdbx_strand_id
1 'polypeptide(L)'
;LIDPRTAPSLPYFQENAQVIIGDTYPNISQVRAWKVKPREIVHPLHVQFGDLAILRGYTILDGPHGDTILLLYWEPLSQTENEFSVLLHVNAQPEAPPIAVFDHGVANGTISTTLWPTETIIRDPVPLPNSLSGDFLISIGWYPTNTPEKLLPLNDAELEQIYHGRFVIQMQFQSAP
;
A
#
# COMPACT_ATOMS: atom_id res chain seq x y z
N LEU A 1 -4.02 -6.97 29.19
CA LEU A 1 -3.76 -8.39 29.58
C LEU A 1 -3.18 -9.07 28.36
N ILE A 2 -1.88 -9.39 28.38
CA ILE A 2 -1.20 -10.10 27.29
C ILE A 2 -1.59 -11.57 27.40
N ASP A 3 -2.05 -12.19 26.33
CA ASP A 3 -2.37 -13.63 26.32
C ASP A 3 -1.08 -14.45 26.51
N PRO A 4 -0.96 -15.24 27.60
CA PRO A 4 0.25 -16.01 27.88
C PRO A 4 0.55 -17.10 26.83
N ARG A 5 -0.36 -17.40 25.91
CA ARG A 5 -0.16 -18.36 24.81
C ARG A 5 0.47 -17.75 23.56
N THR A 6 0.34 -16.44 23.35
CA THR A 6 0.91 -15.73 22.18
C THR A 6 2.09 -14.82 22.54
N ALA A 7 2.29 -14.53 23.83
CA ALA A 7 3.40 -13.72 24.33
C ALA A 7 4.80 -14.18 23.85
N PRO A 8 5.13 -15.49 23.76
CA PRO A 8 6.44 -15.93 23.28
C PRO A 8 6.61 -15.82 21.76
N SER A 9 5.52 -15.83 21.02
CA SER A 9 5.54 -15.86 19.55
C SER A 9 5.46 -14.48 18.91
N LEU A 10 4.94 -13.46 19.62
CA LEU A 10 4.80 -12.11 19.07
C LEU A 10 6.14 -11.48 18.64
N PRO A 11 7.23 -11.56 19.43
CA PRO A 11 8.54 -11.07 19.00
C PRO A 11 9.06 -11.82 17.76
N TYR A 12 8.91 -13.16 17.74
CA TYR A 12 9.27 -13.97 16.58
C TYR A 12 8.50 -13.55 15.32
N PHE A 13 7.19 -13.29 15.44
CA PHE A 13 6.40 -12.83 14.30
C PHE A 13 6.83 -11.44 13.86
N GLN A 14 7.04 -10.48 14.77
CA GLN A 14 7.54 -9.14 14.40
C GLN A 14 8.89 -9.21 13.67
N GLU A 15 9.79 -10.09 14.12
CA GLU A 15 11.10 -10.27 13.51
C GLU A 15 11.07 -11.01 12.16
N ASN A 16 10.12 -11.93 11.96
CA ASN A 16 10.16 -12.87 10.83
C ASN A 16 9.02 -12.71 9.83
N ALA A 17 7.95 -12.01 10.18
CA ALA A 17 6.75 -11.91 9.37
C ALA A 17 6.03 -10.56 9.49
N GLN A 18 5.49 -10.13 8.37
CA GLN A 18 4.61 -8.99 8.27
C GLN A 18 3.15 -9.43 8.48
N VAL A 19 2.42 -8.72 9.35
CA VAL A 19 0.96 -8.86 9.44
C VAL A 19 0.34 -8.19 8.22
N ILE A 20 -0.47 -8.92 7.46
CA ILE A 20 -1.23 -8.34 6.35
C ILE A 20 -2.62 -8.01 6.88
N ILE A 21 -2.83 -6.74 7.23
CA ILE A 21 -4.11 -6.27 7.74
C ILE A 21 -5.18 -6.51 6.66
N GLY A 22 -6.24 -7.24 7.03
CA GLY A 22 -7.33 -7.58 6.13
C GLY A 22 -7.19 -8.92 5.40
N ASP A 23 -6.05 -9.61 5.39
CA ASP A 23 -5.92 -10.95 4.75
C ASP A 23 -6.42 -12.03 5.72
N THR A 24 -7.65 -11.86 6.23
CA THR A 24 -8.20 -12.69 7.29
C THR A 24 -9.31 -13.58 6.75
N TYR A 25 -9.08 -14.89 6.77
CA TYR A 25 -10.17 -15.86 6.98
C TYR A 25 -10.77 -15.55 8.37
N PRO A 26 -12.09 -15.67 8.59
CA PRO A 26 -12.72 -15.23 9.84
C PRO A 26 -11.97 -15.77 11.07
N ASN A 27 -11.38 -14.85 11.85
CA ASN A 27 -10.61 -15.06 13.09
C ASN A 27 -9.16 -15.57 12.97
N ILE A 28 -8.50 -15.48 11.81
CA ILE A 28 -7.07 -15.81 11.67
C ILE A 28 -6.31 -14.66 11.00
N SER A 29 -5.41 -14.00 11.74
CA SER A 29 -4.46 -13.06 11.16
C SER A 29 -3.45 -13.82 10.29
N GLN A 30 -3.41 -13.54 9.00
CA GLN A 30 -2.34 -14.05 8.15
C GLN A 30 -1.09 -13.19 8.32
N VAL A 31 0.02 -13.89 8.54
CA VAL A 31 1.36 -13.31 8.55
C VAL A 31 2.13 -13.86 7.36
N ARG A 32 2.84 -13.00 6.64
CA ARG A 32 3.71 -13.41 5.53
C ARG A 32 5.15 -13.17 5.90
N ALA A 33 6.04 -14.08 5.52
CA ALA A 33 7.47 -13.85 5.71
C ALA A 33 7.89 -12.50 5.09
N TRP A 34 8.78 -11.76 5.76
CA TRP A 34 9.24 -10.44 5.31
C TRP A 34 9.71 -10.46 3.85
N LYS A 35 10.38 -11.53 3.43
CA LYS A 35 10.78 -11.73 2.03
C LYS A 35 9.56 -11.90 1.12
N VAL A 36 9.32 -10.92 0.26
CA VAL A 36 8.35 -10.99 -0.83
C VAL A 36 8.81 -11.99 -1.88
N LYS A 37 7.91 -12.89 -2.28
CA LYS A 37 8.13 -13.79 -3.43
C LYS A 37 7.62 -13.10 -4.70
N PRO A 38 8.31 -13.21 -5.84
CA PRO A 38 7.88 -12.56 -7.08
C PRO A 38 6.43 -12.86 -7.49
N ARG A 39 5.97 -14.10 -7.26
CA ARG A 39 4.58 -14.54 -7.53
C ARG A 39 3.51 -13.84 -6.71
N GLU A 40 3.88 -13.09 -5.67
CA GLU A 40 2.92 -12.33 -4.87
C GLU A 40 2.50 -11.04 -5.58
N ILE A 41 3.30 -10.53 -6.53
CA ILE A 41 3.02 -9.32 -7.31
C ILE A 41 2.28 -9.74 -8.58
N VAL A 42 0.95 -9.62 -8.58
CA VAL A 42 0.09 -10.07 -9.68
C VAL A 42 0.09 -9.07 -10.83
N HIS A 43 0.14 -7.77 -10.50
CA HIS A 43 0.23 -6.67 -11.46
C HIS A 43 1.58 -5.97 -11.30
N PRO A 44 2.65 -6.46 -11.97
CA PRO A 44 3.97 -5.87 -11.87
C PRO A 44 3.99 -4.47 -12.49
N LEU A 45 4.71 -3.56 -11.84
CA LEU A 45 4.91 -2.17 -12.25
C LEU A 45 6.37 -1.77 -12.01
N HIS A 46 6.76 -0.64 -12.59
CA HIS A 46 8.03 0.01 -12.30
C HIS A 46 7.80 1.51 -12.27
N VAL A 47 7.27 2.01 -11.15
CA VAL A 47 6.96 3.44 -11.00
C VAL A 47 7.79 4.03 -9.88
N GLN A 48 8.76 4.88 -10.21
CA GLN A 48 9.65 5.49 -9.24
C GLN A 48 9.10 6.83 -8.75
N PHE A 49 9.13 7.06 -7.44
CA PHE A 49 8.68 8.29 -6.80
C PHE A 49 9.89 9.03 -6.22
N GLY A 50 10.39 10.02 -6.96
CA GLY A 50 11.65 10.71 -6.65
C GLY A 50 12.79 9.71 -6.43
N ASP A 51 13.60 9.95 -5.40
CA ASP A 51 14.65 9.02 -4.96
C ASP A 51 14.22 8.20 -3.73
N LEU A 52 12.92 8.20 -3.40
CA LEU A 52 12.38 7.57 -2.20
C LEU A 52 12.18 6.07 -2.40
N ALA A 53 11.33 5.69 -3.36
CA ALA A 53 10.94 4.30 -3.59
C ALA A 53 10.40 4.04 -4.98
N ILE A 54 10.36 2.77 -5.35
CA ILE A 54 9.71 2.26 -6.56
C ILE A 54 8.51 1.41 -6.17
N LEU A 55 7.34 1.69 -6.76
CA LEU A 55 6.21 0.77 -6.76
C LEU A 55 6.51 -0.36 -7.75
N ARG A 56 6.77 -1.56 -7.22
CA ARG A 56 7.06 -2.77 -8.00
C ARG A 56 5.81 -3.48 -8.51
N GLY A 57 4.64 -3.05 -8.05
CA GLY A 57 3.36 -3.56 -8.50
C GLY A 57 2.35 -3.63 -7.37
N TYR A 58 1.24 -4.29 -7.64
CA TYR A 58 0.18 -4.50 -6.67
C TYR A 58 -0.53 -5.84 -6.88
N THR A 59 -1.29 -6.23 -5.87
CA THR A 59 -2.17 -7.41 -5.90
C THR A 59 -3.46 -7.09 -5.18
N ILE A 60 -4.56 -7.60 -5.73
CA ILE A 60 -5.88 -7.50 -5.12
C ILE A 60 -6.19 -8.82 -4.42
N LEU A 61 -6.59 -8.74 -3.15
CA LEU A 61 -6.98 -9.90 -2.35
C LEU A 61 -8.39 -9.69 -1.82
N ASP A 62 -9.10 -10.80 -1.60
CA ASP A 62 -10.36 -10.78 -0.87
C ASP A 62 -10.08 -10.49 0.62
N GLY A 63 -10.74 -9.47 1.16
CA GLY A 63 -10.71 -9.11 2.57
C GLY A 63 -11.89 -9.70 3.35
N PRO A 64 -11.90 -9.55 4.69
CA PRO A 64 -13.02 -9.98 5.52
C PRO A 64 -14.27 -9.19 5.17
N HIS A 65 -15.43 -9.79 5.43
CA HIS A 65 -16.72 -9.12 5.26
C HIS A 65 -17.00 -8.61 3.83
N GLY A 66 -16.31 -9.16 2.83
CA GLY A 66 -16.43 -8.76 1.43
C GLY A 66 -15.61 -7.51 1.07
N ASP A 67 -14.78 -7.02 1.99
CA ASP A 67 -13.82 -5.94 1.69
C ASP A 67 -12.80 -6.41 0.66
N THR A 68 -12.12 -5.45 0.05
CA THR A 68 -10.99 -5.71 -0.86
C THR A 68 -9.71 -5.24 -0.21
N ILE A 69 -8.62 -5.98 -0.33
CA ILE A 69 -7.29 -5.49 0.06
C ILE A 69 -6.52 -5.16 -1.21
N LEU A 70 -6.15 -3.89 -1.34
CA LEU A 70 -5.12 -3.48 -2.27
C LEU A 70 -3.76 -3.62 -1.59
N LEU A 71 -2.96 -4.58 -2.04
CA LEU A 71 -1.63 -4.83 -1.52
C LEU A 71 -0.60 -4.21 -2.45
N LEU A 72 0.00 -3.09 -2.04
CA LEU A 72 1.06 -2.40 -2.78
C LEU A 72 2.43 -3.00 -2.42
N TYR A 73 3.37 -2.99 -3.35
CA TYR A 73 4.73 -3.50 -3.17
C TYR A 73 5.76 -2.41 -3.41
N TRP A 74 6.38 -1.93 -2.33
CA TRP A 74 7.37 -0.86 -2.37
C TRP A 74 8.78 -1.40 -2.31
N GLU A 75 9.66 -0.97 -3.20
CA GLU A 75 11.11 -1.14 -3.07
C GLU A 75 11.72 0.21 -2.65
N PRO A 76 12.19 0.35 -1.40
CA PRO A 76 12.86 1.55 -0.96
C PRO A 76 14.18 1.76 -1.69
N LEU A 77 14.42 2.98 -2.17
CA LEU A 77 15.67 3.37 -2.83
C LEU A 77 16.64 4.05 -1.86
N SER A 78 16.10 4.78 -0.88
CA SER A 78 16.88 5.49 0.13
C SER A 78 16.14 5.58 1.46
N GLN A 79 16.89 5.66 2.57
CA GLN A 79 16.35 6.16 3.83
C GLN A 79 16.30 7.69 3.79
N THR A 80 15.25 8.27 4.37
CA THR A 80 15.05 9.71 4.38
C THR A 80 15.25 10.33 5.75
N GLU A 81 15.55 11.63 5.80
CA GLU A 81 15.58 12.38 7.07
C GLU A 81 14.17 12.73 7.59
N ASN A 82 13.18 12.71 6.71
CA ASN A 82 11.79 13.05 7.02
C ASN A 82 10.88 11.83 6.83
N GLU A 83 9.79 11.77 7.59
CA GLU A 83 8.72 10.79 7.36
C GLU A 83 7.87 11.20 6.15
N PHE A 84 7.53 10.21 5.33
CA PHE A 84 6.66 10.37 4.17
C PHE A 84 5.37 9.56 4.33
N SER A 85 4.29 10.08 3.77
CA SER A 85 3.02 9.38 3.62
C SER A 85 2.77 9.00 2.17
N VAL A 86 2.18 7.83 1.98
CA VAL A 86 1.55 7.42 0.73
C VAL A 86 0.24 8.19 0.58
N LEU A 87 0.10 8.90 -0.54
CA LEU A 87 -1.18 9.41 -1.00
C LEU A 87 -1.94 8.28 -1.68
N LEU A 88 -3.18 8.02 -1.26
CA LEU A 88 -4.05 7.06 -1.91
C LEU A 88 -5.48 7.57 -1.97
N HIS A 89 -5.90 8.02 -3.14
CA HIS A 89 -7.21 8.59 -3.38
C HIS A 89 -8.01 7.73 -4.34
N VAL A 90 -9.29 7.51 -4.04
CA VAL A 90 -10.24 6.88 -4.96
C VAL A 90 -11.04 7.97 -5.65
N ASN A 91 -11.09 7.93 -6.98
CA ASN A 91 -11.76 8.92 -7.83
C ASN A 91 -12.69 8.21 -8.81
N ALA A 92 -13.84 8.82 -9.15
CA ALA A 92 -14.76 8.26 -10.13
C ALA A 92 -14.28 8.43 -11.59
N GLN A 93 -13.46 9.44 -11.85
CA GLN A 93 -12.89 9.76 -13.16
C GLN A 93 -11.64 10.61 -12.96
N PRO A 94 -10.80 10.81 -14.00
CA PRO A 94 -9.66 11.70 -13.89
C PRO A 94 -10.13 13.11 -13.49
N GLU A 95 -9.35 13.81 -12.67
CA GLU A 95 -9.64 15.17 -12.20
C GLU A 95 -10.87 15.37 -11.30
N ALA A 96 -11.68 14.33 -11.05
CA ALA A 96 -12.75 14.44 -10.07
C ALA A 96 -12.18 14.51 -8.64
N PRO A 97 -12.84 15.23 -7.72
CA PRO A 97 -12.53 15.15 -6.30
C PRO A 97 -12.53 13.69 -5.80
N PRO A 98 -11.67 13.35 -4.82
CA PRO A 98 -11.67 12.01 -4.26
C PRO A 98 -13.01 11.70 -3.60
N ILE A 99 -13.57 10.53 -3.91
CA ILE A 99 -14.76 9.99 -3.23
C ILE A 99 -14.39 9.28 -1.93
N ALA A 100 -13.13 8.83 -1.82
CA ALA A 100 -12.55 8.29 -0.61
C ALA A 100 -11.04 8.58 -0.57
N VAL A 101 -10.50 8.73 0.63
CA VAL A 101 -9.10 9.07 0.91
C VAL A 101 -8.56 8.05 1.91
N PHE A 102 -7.43 7.44 1.57
CA PHE A 102 -6.75 6.40 2.33
C PHE A 102 -5.27 6.71 2.51
N ASP A 103 -4.92 7.98 2.62
CA ASP A 103 -3.54 8.39 2.89
C ASP A 103 -3.02 7.76 4.19
N HIS A 104 -1.82 7.21 4.15
CA HIS A 104 -1.24 6.46 5.27
C HIS A 104 0.29 6.44 5.20
N GLY A 105 0.95 6.11 6.31
CA GLY A 105 2.36 5.72 6.30
C GLY A 105 2.51 4.26 5.84
N VAL A 106 3.70 3.85 5.43
CA VAL A 106 3.96 2.49 4.91
C VAL A 106 3.52 1.42 5.90
N ALA A 107 2.79 0.43 5.39
CA ALA A 107 2.19 -0.65 6.15
C ALA A 107 1.38 -0.10 7.34
N ASN A 108 0.53 0.89 7.05
CA ASN A 108 -0.26 1.64 8.03
C ASN A 108 0.59 2.27 9.16
N GLY A 109 1.75 2.80 8.79
CA GLY A 109 2.70 3.47 9.67
C GLY A 109 3.58 2.55 10.52
N THR A 110 3.54 1.23 10.30
CA THR A 110 4.40 0.28 11.03
C THR A 110 5.84 0.28 10.52
N ILE A 111 6.07 0.81 9.32
CA ILE A 111 7.38 0.94 8.70
C ILE A 111 7.65 2.43 8.46
N SER A 112 8.66 2.94 9.13
CA SER A 112 9.13 4.33 8.97
C SER A 112 9.97 4.48 7.70
N THR A 113 9.76 5.53 6.92
CA THR A 113 10.60 5.81 5.74
C THR A 113 12.00 6.31 6.12
N THR A 114 12.19 6.69 7.39
CA THR A 114 13.51 7.05 7.91
C THR A 114 14.36 5.83 8.26
N LEU A 115 13.74 4.67 8.46
CA LEU A 115 14.40 3.45 8.95
C LEU A 115 14.20 2.22 8.05
N TRP A 116 13.40 2.30 7.00
CA TRP A 116 13.13 1.16 6.13
C TRP A 116 14.41 0.65 5.41
N PRO A 117 14.53 -0.66 5.13
CA PRO A 117 15.72 -1.21 4.47
C PRO A 117 15.67 -1.01 2.94
N THR A 118 16.78 -0.57 2.34
CA THR A 118 16.90 -0.20 0.91
C THR A 118 17.22 -1.35 -0.06
N GLU A 119 17.00 -2.60 0.36
CA GLU A 119 17.24 -3.80 -0.46
C GLU A 119 16.14 -4.85 -0.28
N THR A 120 14.96 -4.42 0.16
CA THR A 120 13.81 -5.31 0.35
C THR A 120 12.59 -4.76 -0.36
N ILE A 121 11.71 -5.65 -0.79
CA ILE A 121 10.35 -5.27 -1.16
C ILE A 121 9.49 -5.36 0.09
N ILE A 122 8.71 -4.31 0.33
CA ILE A 122 7.82 -4.13 1.46
C ILE A 122 6.39 -4.24 0.95
N ARG A 123 5.55 -5.00 1.67
CA ARG A 123 4.12 -5.04 1.37
C ARG A 123 3.41 -3.92 2.12
N ASP A 124 2.41 -3.32 1.51
CA ASP A 124 1.67 -2.22 2.09
C ASP A 124 0.17 -2.46 1.87
N PRO A 125 -0.51 -3.10 2.84
CA PRO A 125 -1.91 -3.47 2.72
C PRO A 125 -2.83 -2.28 2.97
N VAL A 126 -3.71 -2.02 2.01
CA VAL A 126 -4.74 -0.98 2.09
C VAL A 126 -6.12 -1.65 2.03
N PRO A 127 -6.85 -1.74 3.16
CA PRO A 127 -8.20 -2.25 3.17
C PRO A 127 -9.16 -1.23 2.53
N LEU A 128 -9.86 -1.66 1.50
CA LEU A 128 -10.86 -0.89 0.77
C LEU A 128 -12.24 -1.47 1.09
N PRO A 129 -13.18 -0.66 1.60
CA PRO A 129 -14.47 -1.15 2.06
C PRO A 129 -15.31 -1.62 0.89
N ASN A 130 -16.09 -2.69 1.09
CA ASN A 130 -17.01 -3.26 0.10
C ASN A 130 -18.11 -2.29 -0.38
N SER A 131 -18.29 -1.16 0.30
CA SER A 131 -19.18 -0.08 -0.11
C SER A 131 -18.71 0.65 -1.37
N LEU A 132 -17.43 0.49 -1.75
CA LEU A 132 -16.93 0.94 -3.05
C LEU A 132 -17.33 -0.08 -4.12
N SER A 133 -18.19 0.33 -5.06
CA SER A 133 -18.67 -0.53 -6.15
C SER A 133 -18.62 0.19 -7.50
N GLY A 134 -18.18 -0.51 -8.54
CA GLY A 134 -18.06 0.03 -9.90
C GLY A 134 -16.63 0.35 -10.31
N ASP A 135 -16.49 1.13 -11.36
CA ASP A 135 -15.20 1.51 -11.93
C ASP A 135 -14.68 2.76 -11.24
N PHE A 136 -13.44 2.68 -10.73
CA PHE A 136 -12.76 3.79 -10.10
C PHE A 136 -11.31 3.88 -10.55
N LEU A 137 -10.76 5.07 -10.35
CA LEU A 137 -9.33 5.33 -10.42
C LEU A 137 -8.77 5.38 -9.01
N ILE A 138 -7.63 4.73 -8.80
CA ILE A 138 -6.83 4.93 -7.60
C ILE A 138 -5.62 5.77 -7.98
N SER A 139 -5.55 6.96 -7.40
CA SER A 139 -4.40 7.85 -7.52
C SER A 139 -3.43 7.56 -6.38
N ILE A 140 -2.17 7.31 -6.72
CA ILE A 140 -1.08 6.97 -5.80
C ILE A 140 0.01 8.04 -5.91
N GLY A 141 0.52 8.47 -4.76
CA GLY A 141 1.58 9.46 -4.65
C GLY A 141 2.35 9.34 -3.35
N TRP A 142 3.30 10.25 -3.17
CA TRP A 142 4.07 10.38 -1.94
C TRP A 142 4.22 11.84 -1.59
N TYR A 143 4.10 12.18 -0.30
CA TYR A 143 4.40 13.51 0.21
C TYR A 143 5.14 13.46 1.55
N PRO A 144 6.03 14.42 1.84
CA PRO A 144 6.58 14.60 3.17
C PRO A 144 5.46 14.95 4.15
N THR A 145 5.40 14.27 5.29
CA THR A 145 4.36 14.49 6.32
C THR A 145 4.34 15.92 6.88
N ASN A 146 5.46 16.65 6.81
CA ASN A 146 5.58 18.04 7.23
C ASN A 146 5.17 19.07 6.15
N THR A 147 5.01 18.65 4.89
CA THR A 147 4.58 19.50 3.76
C THR A 147 3.66 18.71 2.81
N PRO A 148 2.44 18.37 3.24
CA PRO A 148 1.55 17.45 2.52
C PRO A 148 1.09 17.97 1.14
N GLU A 149 1.21 19.26 0.88
CA GLU A 149 0.94 19.88 -0.42
C GLU A 149 1.98 19.55 -1.50
N LYS A 150 3.15 19.00 -1.12
CA LYS A 150 4.28 18.77 -2.03
C LYS A 150 4.43 17.29 -2.36
N LEU A 151 3.92 16.89 -3.51
CA LEU A 151 4.10 15.54 -4.04
C LEU A 151 5.52 15.32 -4.57
N LEU A 152 6.04 14.11 -4.38
CA LEU A 152 7.25 13.64 -5.06
C LEU A 152 7.01 13.50 -6.56
N PRO A 153 8.02 13.79 -7.40
CA PRO A 153 7.92 13.58 -8.84
C PRO A 153 7.87 12.10 -9.18
N LEU A 154 7.25 11.78 -10.31
CA LEU A 154 7.24 10.44 -10.90
C LEU A 154 8.38 10.33 -11.91
N ASN A 155 9.23 9.34 -11.72
CA ASN A 155 10.26 8.93 -12.66
C ASN A 155 9.78 7.63 -13.32
N ASP A 156 9.88 7.54 -14.65
CA ASP A 156 9.64 6.32 -15.44
C ASP A 156 8.19 5.79 -15.51
N ALA A 157 7.17 6.56 -15.12
CA ALA A 157 5.78 6.21 -15.41
C ALA A 157 5.38 6.61 -16.85
N GLU A 158 4.55 5.77 -17.49
CA GLU A 158 3.93 6.11 -18.77
C GLU A 158 3.01 7.33 -18.61
N LEU A 159 3.10 8.30 -19.53
CA LEU A 159 2.37 9.57 -19.42
C LEU A 159 0.86 9.41 -19.29
N GLU A 160 0.28 8.34 -19.85
CA GLU A 160 -1.16 8.05 -19.78
C GLU A 160 -1.62 7.58 -18.39
N GLN A 161 -0.69 7.17 -17.53
CA GLN A 161 -0.93 6.74 -16.15
C GLN A 161 -0.60 7.83 -15.13
N ILE A 162 -0.27 9.04 -15.59
CA ILE A 162 0.07 10.17 -14.73
C ILE A 162 -1.02 11.24 -14.81
N TYR A 163 -1.62 11.56 -13.67
CA TYR A 163 -2.57 12.67 -13.54
C TYR A 163 -2.16 13.56 -12.38
N HIS A 164 -1.89 14.85 -12.66
CA HIS A 164 -1.46 15.85 -11.67
C HIS A 164 -0.30 15.39 -10.75
N GLY A 165 0.71 14.72 -11.33
CA GLY A 165 1.86 14.21 -10.60
C GLY A 165 1.57 12.99 -9.72
N ARG A 166 0.42 12.34 -9.92
CA ARG A 166 0.04 11.08 -9.26
C ARG A 166 0.01 9.97 -10.28
N PHE A 167 0.44 8.80 -9.86
CA PHE A 167 0.31 7.58 -10.63
C PHE A 167 -1.13 7.05 -10.49
N VAL A 168 -1.75 6.60 -11.57
CA VAL A 168 -3.15 6.19 -11.57
C VAL A 168 -3.29 4.76 -12.05
N ILE A 169 -3.98 3.93 -11.26
CA ILE A 169 -4.44 2.60 -11.65
C ILE A 169 -5.96 2.61 -11.83
N GLN A 170 -6.43 1.93 -12.88
CA GLN A 170 -7.85 1.65 -13.08
C GLN A 170 -8.23 0.39 -12.32
N MET A 171 -9.31 0.45 -11.56
CA MET A 171 -9.83 -0.70 -10.81
C MET A 171 -11.33 -0.82 -10.96
N GLN A 172 -11.80 -2.05 -11.14
CA GLN A 172 -13.21 -2.40 -11.09
C GLN A 172 -13.48 -3.14 -9.79
N PHE A 173 -14.35 -2.58 -8.94
CA PHE A 173 -14.82 -3.24 -7.74
C PHE A 173 -16.16 -3.90 -8.04
N GLN A 174 -16.23 -5.21 -7.83
CA GLN A 174 -17.49 -5.92 -7.90
C GLN A 174 -18.32 -5.60 -6.67
N SER A 175 -19.57 -5.21 -6.86
CA SER A 175 -20.55 -5.15 -5.77
C SER A 175 -20.64 -6.55 -5.14
N ALA A 176 -20.64 -6.63 -3.81
CA ALA A 176 -20.97 -7.89 -3.14
C ALA A 176 -22.39 -8.36 -3.60
N PRO A 177 -22.57 -9.66 -3.90
CA PRO A 177 -23.85 -10.20 -4.35
C PRO A 177 -24.95 -10.12 -3.30
#